data_AF-A0A9Y3VPE4-F1
#
_entry.id   AF-A0A9Y3VPE4-F1
#
_cell.length_a   1.000
_cell.length_b   1.000
_cell.length_c   1.000
_cell.angle_alpha   90.00
_cell.angle_beta   90.00
_cell.angle_gamma   90.00
#
_symmetry.space_group_name_H-M   'P 1'
#
loop_
_entity.id
_entity.type
_entity.pdbx_description
1 polymer ?
#
loop_
_entity_poly.entity_id
_entity_poly.type
_entity_poly.pdbx_seq_one_letter_code
_entity_poly.pdbx_strand_id
1 'polypeptide(L)'
;MQPQLLPKALTVRWLIMASGSYSRASSALAADIQNSDLEDIEMCRVINDRIMMVERNFLSPYVSPRDSPFRHILLGSGPHTLKALTNHLDSLTTANPNADAELFRNQFAQATWTIQTCANSLAGDIWSLDNEI
;
A
#
# COMPACT_ATOMS: atom_id res chain seq x y z
N MET A 1 7.31 -32.37 -9.47
CA MET A 1 7.19 -31.10 -10.22
C MET A 1 8.15 -30.12 -9.60
N GLN A 2 9.00 -29.47 -10.41
CA GLN A 2 9.90 -28.43 -9.88
C GLN A 2 9.06 -27.22 -9.44
N PRO A 3 9.37 -26.58 -8.29
CA PRO A 3 8.72 -25.33 -7.90
C PRO A 3 8.84 -24.31 -9.04
N GLN A 4 7.75 -23.63 -9.39
CA GLN A 4 7.85 -22.43 -10.23
C GLN A 4 8.65 -21.41 -9.42
N LEU A 5 9.94 -21.31 -9.75
CA LEU A 5 10.83 -20.31 -9.17
C LEU A 5 10.26 -18.93 -9.49
N LEU A 6 10.17 -18.08 -8.48
CA LEU A 6 9.87 -16.68 -8.67
C LEU A 6 10.77 -16.13 -9.79
N PRO A 7 10.23 -15.31 -10.70
CA PRO A 7 11.01 -14.74 -11.79
C PRO A 7 12.23 -14.02 -11.20
N LYS A 8 13.41 -14.24 -11.77
CA LYS A 8 14.69 -13.67 -11.28
C LYS A 8 14.68 -12.14 -11.16
N ALA A 9 13.76 -11.47 -11.86
CA ALA A 9 13.60 -10.02 -11.84
C ALA A 9 12.74 -9.49 -10.67
N LEU A 10 12.05 -10.36 -9.91
CA LEU A 10 11.25 -9.90 -8.78
C LEU A 10 12.15 -9.44 -7.63
N THR A 11 12.00 -8.18 -7.25
CA THR A 11 12.69 -7.57 -6.10
C THR A 11 11.69 -7.03 -5.10
N VAL A 12 12.02 -7.14 -3.81
CA VAL A 12 11.23 -6.53 -2.72
C VAL A 12 11.62 -5.08 -2.45
N ARG A 13 12.61 -4.54 -3.18
CA ARG A 13 13.17 -3.20 -2.93
C ARG A 13 12.07 -2.12 -2.90
N TRP A 14 11.20 -2.09 -3.88
CA TRP A 14 10.12 -1.09 -3.94
C TRP A 14 9.12 -1.21 -2.80
N LEU A 15 8.79 -2.42 -2.36
CA LEU A 15 7.93 -2.61 -1.19
C LEU A 15 8.58 -2.06 0.09
N ILE A 16 9.88 -2.30 0.27
CA ILE A 16 10.66 -1.77 1.39
C ILE A 16 10.67 -0.23 1.34
N MET A 17 10.92 0.36 0.17
CA MET A 17 10.91 1.82 0.00
C MET A 17 9.53 2.41 0.28
N ALA A 18 8.46 1.84 -0.28
CA ALA A 18 7.08 2.28 -0.05
C ALA A 18 6.67 2.21 1.43
N SER A 19 7.05 1.13 2.11
CA SER A 19 6.79 0.98 3.56
C SER A 19 7.56 2.03 4.38
N GLY A 20 8.82 2.29 4.01
CA GLY A 20 9.63 3.34 4.62
C GLY A 20 9.05 4.74 4.40
N SER A 21 8.60 5.04 3.18
CA SER A 21 7.93 6.30 2.84
C SER A 21 6.65 6.49 3.64
N TYR A 22 5.82 5.45 3.76
CA TYR A 22 4.61 5.49 4.58
C TYR A 22 4.93 5.76 6.05
N SER A 23 5.93 5.05 6.61
CA SER A 23 6.36 5.27 8.00
C SER A 23 6.82 6.70 8.24
N ARG A 24 7.64 7.27 7.34
CA ARG A 24 8.11 8.66 7.45
C ARG A 24 6.95 9.65 7.36
N ALA A 25 6.04 9.47 6.40
CA ALA A 25 4.87 10.33 6.21
C ALA A 25 3.94 10.29 7.44
N SER A 26 3.73 9.10 8.02
CA SER A 26 2.95 8.94 9.25
C SER A 26 3.62 9.62 10.45
N SER A 27 4.95 9.51 10.59
CA SER A 27 5.68 10.19 11.66
C SER A 27 5.66 11.71 11.49
N ALA A 28 5.74 12.21 10.25
CA ALA A 28 5.60 13.62 9.94
C ALA A 28 4.21 14.15 10.31
N LEU A 29 3.14 13.46 9.89
CA LEU A 29 1.77 13.82 10.29
C LEU A 29 1.61 13.84 11.82
N ALA A 30 2.17 12.85 12.53
CA ALA A 30 2.12 12.84 13.99
C ALA A 30 2.85 14.04 14.60
N ALA A 31 3.99 14.44 14.04
CA ALA A 31 4.71 15.64 14.47
C ALA A 31 3.90 16.91 14.16
N ASP A 32 3.26 17.00 12.99
CA ASP A 32 2.42 18.14 12.62
C ASP A 32 1.23 18.29 13.58
N ILE A 33 0.59 17.19 13.97
CA ILE A 33 -0.49 17.18 14.98
C ILE A 33 0.01 17.73 16.31
N GLN A 34 1.15 17.23 16.81
CA GLN A 34 1.68 17.63 18.13
C GLN A 34 2.15 19.09 18.19
N ASN A 35 2.60 19.64 17.07
CA ASN A 35 3.14 20.99 16.99
C ASN A 35 2.14 22.01 16.39
N SER A 36 0.89 21.62 16.19
CA SER A 36 -0.16 22.48 15.62
C SER A 36 -0.79 23.42 16.64
N ASP A 37 -1.25 24.58 16.18
CA ASP A 37 -2.09 25.49 16.95
C ASP A 37 -3.57 25.13 16.74
N LEU A 38 -4.28 24.82 17.84
CA LEU A 38 -5.70 24.45 17.80
C LEU A 38 -6.61 25.64 17.49
N GLU A 39 -6.12 26.87 17.67
CA GLU A 39 -6.87 28.09 17.32
C GLU A 39 -6.73 28.41 15.81
N ASP A 40 -5.75 27.83 15.11
CA ASP A 40 -5.64 27.90 13.66
C ASP A 40 -6.57 26.85 13.01
N ILE A 41 -7.78 27.32 12.68
CA ILE A 41 -8.83 26.51 12.05
C ILE A 41 -8.37 25.90 10.73
N GLU A 42 -7.58 26.62 9.92
CA GLU A 42 -7.17 26.16 8.61
C GLU A 42 -6.10 25.06 8.73
N MET A 43 -5.14 25.23 9.65
CA MET A 43 -4.17 24.19 9.97
C MET A 43 -4.87 22.92 10.49
N CYS A 44 -5.82 23.07 11.41
CA CYS A 44 -6.62 21.96 11.93
C CYS A 44 -7.37 21.24 10.81
N ARG A 45 -7.99 21.98 9.88
CA ARG A 45 -8.71 21.41 8.73
C ARG A 45 -7.77 20.58 7.85
N VAL A 46 -6.61 21.12 7.48
CA VAL A 46 -5.62 20.42 6.64
C VAL A 46 -5.10 19.13 7.31
N ILE A 47 -4.82 19.18 8.61
CA ILE A 47 -4.39 17.99 9.36
C ILE A 47 -5.50 16.95 9.44
N ASN A 48 -6.74 17.36 9.72
CA ASN A 48 -7.89 16.46 9.77
C ASN A 48 -8.18 15.81 8.41
N ASP A 49 -8.06 16.56 7.31
CA ASP A 49 -8.20 16.02 5.96
C ASP A 49 -7.16 14.92 5.70
N ARG A 50 -5.90 15.11 6.14
CA ARG A 50 -4.85 14.07 6.05
C ARG A 50 -5.18 12.84 6.88
N ILE A 51 -5.69 13.00 8.10
CA ILE A 51 -6.12 11.89 8.96
C ILE A 51 -7.26 11.10 8.29
N MET A 52 -8.28 11.80 7.76
CA MET A 52 -9.44 11.18 7.12
C MET A 52 -9.09 10.38 5.87
N MET A 53 -7.99 10.71 5.19
CA MET A 53 -7.54 9.99 3.99
C MET A 53 -6.89 8.63 4.28
N VAL A 54 -6.37 8.40 5.50
CA VAL A 54 -5.60 7.19 5.85
C VAL A 54 -6.35 5.91 5.48
N GLU A 55 -7.54 5.72 6.05
CA GLU A 55 -8.35 4.51 5.83
C GLU A 55 -8.86 4.40 4.39
N ARG A 56 -9.19 5.53 3.78
CA ARG A 56 -9.67 5.57 2.39
C ARG A 56 -8.60 5.06 1.43
N ASN A 57 -7.34 5.41 1.65
CA ASN A 57 -6.25 5.09 0.74
C ASN A 57 -5.85 3.61 0.76
N PHE A 58 -6.20 2.88 1.82
CA PHE A 58 -6.03 1.42 1.86
C PHE A 58 -7.04 0.66 1.00
N LEU A 59 -8.00 1.32 0.36
CA LEU A 59 -8.86 0.72 -0.64
C LEU A 59 -8.12 0.61 -1.97
N SER A 60 -7.91 -0.62 -2.45
CA SER A 60 -7.21 -0.85 -3.72
C SER A 60 -7.90 -0.10 -4.88
N PRO A 61 -7.19 0.77 -5.61
CA PRO A 61 -7.73 1.48 -6.76
C PRO A 61 -7.77 0.60 -8.03
N TYR A 62 -7.16 -0.59 -7.98
CA TYR A 62 -7.01 -1.49 -9.13
C TYR A 62 -8.18 -2.47 -9.30
N VAL A 63 -9.17 -2.41 -8.40
CA VAL A 63 -10.35 -3.26 -8.45
C VAL A 63 -11.61 -2.41 -8.46
N SER A 64 -12.55 -2.80 -9.32
CA SER A 64 -13.85 -2.16 -9.44
C SER A 64 -14.70 -2.43 -8.19
N PRO A 65 -15.34 -1.41 -7.58
CA PRO A 65 -16.28 -1.60 -6.48
C PRO A 65 -17.50 -2.45 -6.85
N ARG A 66 -17.81 -2.56 -8.15
CA ARG A 66 -18.92 -3.39 -8.65
C ARG A 66 -18.57 -4.88 -8.59
N ASP A 67 -17.31 -5.22 -8.88
CA ASP A 67 -16.85 -6.60 -8.95
C ASP A 67 -16.30 -7.07 -7.59
N SER A 68 -15.62 -6.18 -6.87
CA SER A 68 -15.12 -6.42 -5.53
C SER A 68 -15.46 -5.24 -4.62
N PRO A 69 -16.55 -5.30 -3.84
CA PRO A 69 -16.93 -4.21 -2.95
C PRO A 69 -15.97 -4.08 -1.75
N PHE A 70 -15.38 -5.19 -1.29
CA PHE A 70 -14.47 -5.23 -0.14
C PHE A 70 -13.00 -4.97 -0.56
N ARG A 71 -12.72 -3.73 -0.98
CA ARG A 71 -11.46 -3.33 -1.63
C ARG A 71 -10.27 -3.11 -0.70
N HIS A 72 -10.49 -3.12 0.61
CA HIS A 72 -9.45 -2.79 1.58
C HIS A 72 -8.31 -3.83 1.54
N ILE A 73 -7.06 -3.40 1.39
CA ILE A 73 -5.93 -4.34 1.22
C ILE A 73 -5.63 -5.16 2.47
N LEU A 74 -5.89 -4.60 3.68
CA LEU A 74 -5.77 -5.30 4.97
C LEU A 74 -7.04 -6.06 5.38
N LEU A 75 -8.21 -5.40 5.38
CA LEU A 75 -9.46 -5.89 5.95
C LEU A 75 -10.47 -6.41 4.91
N GLY A 76 -10.16 -6.27 3.63
CA GLY A 76 -11.07 -6.63 2.54
C GLY A 76 -11.06 -8.11 2.20
N SER A 77 -11.68 -8.44 1.07
CA SER A 77 -11.75 -9.80 0.55
C SER A 77 -11.52 -9.79 -0.95
N GLY A 78 -10.61 -10.64 -1.42
CA GLY A 78 -10.28 -10.77 -2.84
C GLY A 78 -8.77 -10.85 -3.10
N PRO A 79 -8.39 -11.02 -4.38
CA PRO A 79 -7.01 -11.21 -4.80
C PRO A 79 -6.11 -9.98 -4.60
N HIS A 80 -6.69 -8.79 -4.41
CA HIS A 80 -5.98 -7.53 -4.14
C HIS A 80 -5.57 -7.34 -2.67
N THR A 81 -5.92 -8.28 -1.79
CA THR A 81 -5.60 -8.20 -0.35
C THR A 81 -4.19 -8.71 -0.05
N LEU A 82 -3.54 -8.18 0.99
CA LEU A 82 -2.23 -8.67 1.42
C LEU A 82 -2.29 -10.12 1.90
N LYS A 83 -3.39 -10.51 2.53
CA LYS A 83 -3.65 -11.90 2.91
C LYS A 83 -3.66 -12.83 1.70
N ALA A 84 -4.35 -12.45 0.62
CA ALA A 84 -4.36 -13.24 -0.62
C ALA A 84 -2.97 -13.30 -1.27
N LEU A 85 -2.21 -12.21 -1.23
CA LEU A 85 -0.83 -12.17 -1.73
C LEU A 85 0.09 -13.15 -0.98
N THR A 86 0.03 -13.18 0.36
CA THR A 86 0.80 -14.14 1.17
C THR A 86 0.39 -15.58 0.87
N ASN A 87 -0.91 -15.87 0.80
CA ASN A 87 -1.40 -17.20 0.45
C ASN A 87 -0.92 -17.65 -0.96
N HIS A 88 -0.84 -16.71 -1.90
CA HIS A 88 -0.34 -17.00 -3.25
C HIS A 88 1.17 -17.26 -3.25
N LEU A 89 1.94 -16.51 -2.44
CA LEU A 89 3.36 -16.78 -2.22
C LEU A 89 3.58 -18.19 -1.64
N ASP A 90 2.79 -18.58 -0.63
CA ASP A 90 2.85 -19.91 -0.05
C ASP A 90 2.52 -21.02 -1.07
N SER A 91 1.59 -20.75 -1.98
CA SER A 91 1.25 -21.68 -3.07
C SER A 91 2.41 -21.85 -4.07
N LEU A 92 3.15 -20.77 -4.36
CA LEU A 92 4.35 -20.81 -5.21
C LEU A 92 5.50 -21.57 -4.55
N THR A 93 5.74 -21.33 -3.25
CA THR A 93 6.84 -21.97 -2.51
C THR A 93 6.60 -23.47 -2.29
N THR A 94 5.34 -23.88 -2.14
CA THR A 94 4.94 -25.30 -2.01
C THR A 94 4.81 -26.04 -3.34
N ALA A 95 5.21 -25.42 -4.47
CA ALA A 95 5.15 -25.99 -5.82
C ALA A 95 3.74 -26.46 -6.23
N ASN A 96 2.70 -25.74 -5.80
CA ASN A 96 1.34 -26.02 -6.23
C ASN A 96 1.23 -25.85 -7.76
N PRO A 97 0.77 -26.86 -8.51
CA PRO A 97 0.68 -26.79 -9.98
C PRO A 97 -0.25 -25.69 -10.49
N ASN A 98 -1.16 -25.20 -9.65
CA ASN A 98 -2.09 -24.12 -10.00
C ASN A 98 -1.60 -22.72 -9.60
N ALA A 99 -0.40 -22.61 -9.00
CA ALA A 99 0.16 -21.31 -8.63
C ALA A 99 0.67 -20.58 -9.87
N ASP A 100 0.30 -19.30 -10.00
CA ASP A 100 0.61 -18.47 -11.17
C ASP A 100 1.59 -17.37 -10.78
N ALA A 101 2.86 -17.57 -11.16
CA ALA A 101 3.93 -16.63 -10.87
C ALA A 101 3.73 -15.25 -11.54
N GLU A 102 2.99 -15.15 -12.65
CA GLU A 102 2.70 -13.87 -13.32
C GLU A 102 1.59 -13.11 -12.61
N LEU A 103 0.52 -13.79 -12.25
CA LEU A 103 -0.53 -13.21 -11.41
C LEU A 103 0.05 -12.72 -10.07
N PHE A 104 0.95 -13.49 -9.44
CA PHE A 104 1.62 -13.07 -8.22
C PHE A 104 2.43 -11.79 -8.42
N ARG A 105 3.19 -11.66 -9.52
CA ARG A 105 3.93 -10.42 -9.84
C ARG A 105 2.99 -9.21 -9.90
N ASN A 106 1.85 -9.35 -10.56
CA ASN A 106 0.88 -8.27 -10.70
C ASN A 106 0.27 -7.86 -9.35
N GLN A 107 -0.12 -8.85 -8.53
CA GLN A 107 -0.65 -8.60 -7.18
C GLN A 107 0.40 -7.92 -6.29
N PHE A 108 1.66 -8.37 -6.35
CA PHE A 108 2.75 -7.78 -5.60
C PHE A 108 3.02 -6.32 -6.01
N ALA A 109 3.02 -6.03 -7.32
CA ALA A 109 3.18 -4.68 -7.84
C ALA A 109 2.03 -3.76 -7.41
N GLN A 110 0.78 -4.21 -7.53
CA GLN A 110 -0.40 -3.42 -7.12
C GLN A 110 -0.41 -3.14 -5.62
N ALA A 111 -0.05 -4.12 -4.78
CA ALA A 111 0.07 -3.92 -3.33
C ALA A 111 1.15 -2.88 -3.00
N THR A 112 2.31 -2.97 -3.65
CA THR A 112 3.43 -2.02 -3.49
C THR A 112 3.01 -0.60 -3.86
N TRP A 113 2.38 -0.41 -5.03
CA TRP A 113 1.88 0.89 -5.46
C TRP A 113 0.76 1.45 -4.59
N THR A 114 -0.09 0.59 -4.03
CA THR A 114 -1.13 1.03 -3.08
C THR A 114 -0.49 1.62 -1.83
N ILE A 115 0.52 0.95 -1.25
CA ILE A 115 1.23 1.45 -0.06
C ILE A 115 1.97 2.76 -0.38
N GLN A 116 2.63 2.86 -1.53
CA GLN A 116 3.28 4.10 -1.94
C GLN A 116 2.29 5.25 -2.10
N THR A 117 1.11 4.99 -2.67
CA THR A 117 0.06 6.00 -2.81
C THR A 117 -0.44 6.46 -1.44
N CYS A 118 -0.57 5.54 -0.49
CA CYS A 118 -0.90 5.88 0.90
C CYS A 118 0.16 6.82 1.51
N ALA A 119 1.45 6.54 1.27
CA ALA A 119 2.54 7.39 1.74
C ALA A 119 2.46 8.80 1.12
N ASN A 120 2.28 8.87 -0.20
CA ASN A 120 2.22 10.14 -0.92
C ASN A 120 1.04 11.00 -0.46
N SER A 121 -0.12 10.39 -0.22
CA SER A 121 -1.28 11.12 0.28
C SER A 121 -1.13 11.63 1.71
N LEU A 122 -0.24 11.01 2.52
CA LEU A 122 0.03 11.43 3.90
C LEU A 122 1.09 12.52 4.01
N ALA A 123 1.99 12.62 3.04
CA ALA A 123 3.15 13.51 3.05
C ALA A 123 2.78 15.01 3.16
N GLY A 124 1.53 15.36 2.84
CA GLY A 124 0.96 16.72 3.00
C GLY A 124 1.43 17.67 1.91
N ASP A 125 2.73 17.95 1.85
CA ASP A 125 3.35 18.77 0.81
C ASP A 125 3.83 17.92 -0.38
N ILE A 126 3.62 18.41 -1.60
CA ILE A 126 4.12 17.76 -2.83
C ILE A 126 5.65 17.74 -2.85
N TRP A 127 6.30 18.70 -2.19
CA TRP A 127 7.77 18.78 -2.11
C TRP A 127 8.39 17.79 -1.11
N SER A 128 7.60 17.20 -0.20
CA SER A 128 8.08 16.18 0.73
C SER A 128 7.99 14.75 0.15
N LEU A 129 7.53 14.61 -1.10
CA LEU A 129 7.47 13.34 -1.81
C LEU A 129 8.87 12.86 -2.21
N ASP A 130 9.19 11.63 -1.82
CA ASP A 130 10.36 10.91 -2.28
C ASP A 130 10.08 10.38 -3.70
N ASN A 131 10.56 11.09 -4.71
CA ASN A 131 10.33 10.79 -6.12
C ASN A 131 11.37 9.81 -6.72
N GLU A 132 12.34 9.34 -5.94
CA GLU A 132 13.37 8.40 -6.39
C GLU A 132 12.95 6.94 -6.14
N ILE A 133 11.89 6.49 -6.82
CA ILE A 133 11.38 5.10 -6.76
C ILE A 133 11.85 4.28 -7.96
#